data_AF-A0A9P9XS16-F1
#
_entry.id   AF-A0A9P9XS16-F1
#
_cell.length_a   1.000
_cell.length_b   1.000
_cell.length_c   1.000
_cell.angle_alpha   90.00
_cell.angle_beta   90.00
_cell.angle_gamma   90.00
#
_symmetry.space_group_name_H-M   'P 1'
#
loop_
_entity.id
_entity.type
_entity.pdbx_description
1 polymer ?
#
loop_
_entity_poly.entity_id
_entity_poly.type
_entity_poly.pdbx_seq_one_letter_code
_entity_poly.pdbx_strand_id
1 'polypeptide(L)'
;MEFSFPLRVWRTDSSLRIDGRGKTAGGQSLRSSRDVTFLRHLSDCHHEDGSIDAIYASHISCAVTGLDQYRWTGILFAEDWFETPGDDPAPDTIERYDNDLMDGLACDPLARGRVDASRSGWYPRSYFLSILEIRLLQAHDEWLALLFRLETKIKGAVRTPGPPSRNVANCLTISLS
;
A
#
# COMPACT_ATOMS: atom_id res chain seq x y z
N MET A 1 -7.24 13.76 -18.63
CA MET A 1 -6.28 12.63 -18.65
C MET A 1 -6.42 11.94 -17.33
N GLU A 2 -6.51 10.61 -17.32
CA GLU A 2 -6.77 9.85 -16.10
C GLU A 2 -5.98 8.55 -16.09
N PHE A 3 -5.69 8.06 -14.90
CA PHE A 3 -5.18 6.71 -14.68
C PHE A 3 -5.78 6.14 -13.41
N SER A 4 -5.82 4.81 -13.34
CA SER A 4 -6.30 4.09 -12.17
C SER A 4 -5.67 2.71 -12.11
N PHE A 5 -5.12 2.32 -10.96
CA PHE A 5 -4.55 0.98 -10.79
C PHE A 5 -4.63 0.49 -9.34
N PRO A 6 -4.75 -0.84 -9.15
CA PRO A 6 -4.73 -1.45 -7.82
C PRO A 6 -3.34 -1.36 -7.19
N LEU A 7 -3.31 -1.23 -5.87
CA LEU A 7 -2.10 -1.29 -5.06
C LEU A 7 -2.22 -2.45 -4.05
N ARG A 8 -1.10 -3.12 -3.78
CA ARG A 8 -0.98 -4.13 -2.73
C ARG A 8 0.20 -3.77 -1.87
N VAL A 9 -0.04 -3.74 -0.57
CA VAL A 9 0.88 -3.19 0.40
C VAL A 9 1.08 -4.20 1.51
N TRP A 10 2.32 -4.52 1.83
CA TRP A 10 2.64 -5.33 3.01
C TRP A 10 3.03 -4.41 4.17
N ARG A 11 2.36 -4.56 5.30
CA ARG A 11 2.76 -3.90 6.56
C ARG A 11 2.84 -4.93 7.69
N THR A 12 3.58 -4.54 8.71
CA THR A 12 3.73 -5.29 9.95
C THR A 12 3.22 -4.40 11.07
N ASP A 13 2.11 -4.79 11.69
CA ASP A 13 1.37 -3.97 12.65
C ASP A 13 1.09 -4.76 13.94
N SER A 14 0.65 -4.09 15.01
CA SER A 14 0.20 -4.76 16.24
C SER A 14 -1.17 -5.44 16.12
N SER A 15 -1.95 -5.07 15.11
CA SER A 15 -3.28 -5.63 14.86
C SER A 15 -3.65 -5.58 13.38
N LEU A 16 -4.50 -6.49 12.93
CA LEU A 16 -4.98 -6.50 11.55
C LEU A 16 -5.95 -5.34 11.33
N ARG A 17 -5.60 -4.41 10.45
CA ARG A 17 -6.48 -3.30 10.09
C ARG A 17 -7.62 -3.81 9.20
N ILE A 18 -8.83 -3.34 9.46
CA ILE A 18 -10.01 -3.61 8.63
C ILE A 18 -10.54 -2.28 8.14
N ASP A 19 -10.78 -2.17 6.83
CA ASP A 19 -11.41 -0.98 6.26
C ASP A 19 -12.83 -0.82 6.85
N GLY A 20 -13.01 0.24 7.63
CA GLY A 20 -14.29 0.56 8.28
C GLY A 20 -15.40 0.97 7.30
N ARG A 21 -15.07 1.22 6.03
CA ARG A 21 -16.05 1.51 4.97
C ARG A 21 -16.71 0.20 4.54
N GLY A 22 -17.93 -0.04 5.00
CA GLY A 22 -18.71 -1.23 4.65
C GLY A 22 -19.52 -1.06 3.36
N LYS A 23 -19.70 -2.15 2.61
CA LYS A 23 -20.73 -2.20 1.56
C LYS A 23 -22.12 -2.16 2.20
N THR A 24 -22.96 -1.25 1.71
CA THR A 24 -24.33 -1.04 2.18
C THR A 24 -25.21 -2.30 2.15
N ALA A 25 -24.84 -3.31 1.34
CA ALA A 25 -25.64 -4.49 1.09
C ALA A 25 -25.16 -5.79 1.79
N GLY A 26 -24.10 -5.77 2.60
CA GLY A 26 -23.61 -7.05 3.15
C GLY A 26 -22.52 -7.02 4.21
N GLY A 27 -22.23 -5.86 4.82
CA GLY A 27 -21.28 -5.78 5.94
C GLY A 27 -19.82 -6.10 5.60
N GLN A 28 -19.51 -6.48 4.37
CA GLN A 28 -18.14 -6.68 3.90
C GLN A 28 -17.44 -5.33 3.74
N SER A 29 -16.18 -5.27 4.17
CA SER A 29 -15.32 -4.13 3.96
C SER A 29 -15.12 -3.85 2.46
N LEU A 30 -15.00 -2.58 2.09
CA LEU A 30 -14.79 -2.15 0.70
C LEU A 30 -13.43 -2.61 0.17
N ARG A 31 -12.46 -2.75 1.07
CA ARG A 31 -11.10 -3.24 0.81
C ARG A 31 -10.81 -4.50 1.62
N SER A 32 -10.01 -5.39 1.05
CA SER A 32 -9.60 -6.64 1.70
C SER A 32 -8.30 -6.46 2.46
N SER A 33 -8.26 -7.01 3.67
CA SER A 33 -7.05 -7.25 4.45
C SER A 33 -6.77 -8.75 4.50
N ARG A 34 -5.51 -9.14 4.43
CA ARG A 34 -5.13 -10.56 4.51
C ARG A 34 -3.98 -10.73 5.50
N ASP A 35 -4.25 -11.43 6.59
CA ASP A 35 -3.21 -11.92 7.49
C ASP A 35 -2.34 -12.95 6.77
N VAL A 36 -1.03 -12.70 6.79
CA VAL A 36 0.01 -13.55 6.22
C VAL A 36 1.11 -13.85 7.25
N THR A 37 0.83 -13.65 8.54
CA THR A 37 1.72 -13.94 9.68
C THR A 37 2.16 -15.40 9.66
N PHE A 38 1.33 -16.32 9.14
CA PHE A 38 1.70 -17.73 9.00
C PHE A 38 2.98 -17.95 8.16
N LEU A 39 3.31 -17.03 7.24
CA LEU A 39 4.53 -17.11 6.44
C LEU A 39 5.80 -16.94 7.28
N ARG A 40 5.69 -16.38 8.50
CA ARG A 40 6.78 -16.33 9.48
C ARG A 40 7.23 -17.73 9.90
N HIS A 41 6.30 -18.66 10.07
CA HIS A 41 6.61 -20.05 10.44
C HIS A 41 7.38 -20.81 9.35
N LEU A 42 7.33 -20.32 8.12
CA LEU A 42 8.12 -20.87 7.02
C LEU A 42 9.58 -20.41 7.08
N SER A 43 9.96 -19.52 7.98
CA SER A 43 11.32 -19.01 8.09
C SER A 43 11.80 -19.11 9.54
N ASP A 44 13.02 -19.62 9.76
CA ASP A 44 13.69 -19.66 11.08
C ASP A 44 14.11 -18.25 11.59
N CYS A 45 13.49 -17.18 11.10
CA CYS A 45 13.76 -15.83 11.58
C CYS A 45 13.19 -15.70 13.01
N HIS A 46 13.94 -15.06 13.92
CA HIS A 46 13.36 -14.60 15.19
C HIS A 46 12.20 -13.66 14.90
N HIS A 47 11.04 -13.94 15.51
CA HIS A 47 9.84 -13.14 15.36
C HIS A 47 9.63 -12.28 16.60
N GLU A 48 9.23 -11.03 16.39
CA GLU A 48 8.71 -10.19 17.47
C GLU A 48 7.33 -10.72 17.86
N ASP A 49 7.23 -11.24 19.09
CA ASP A 49 5.96 -11.70 19.65
C ASP A 49 4.94 -10.56 19.68
N GLY A 50 3.77 -10.79 19.09
CA GLY A 50 2.64 -9.86 19.13
C GLY A 50 2.44 -8.96 17.90
N SER A 51 3.28 -9.04 16.86
CA SER A 51 3.02 -8.35 15.59
C SER A 51 2.37 -9.26 14.55
N ILE A 52 1.59 -8.68 13.64
CA ILE A 52 0.89 -9.30 12.53
C ILE A 52 1.48 -8.80 11.22
N ASP A 53 1.78 -9.73 10.30
CA ASP A 53 2.09 -9.38 8.92
C ASP A 53 0.80 -9.43 8.10
N ALA A 54 0.48 -8.33 7.40
CA ALA A 54 -0.74 -8.23 6.62
C ALA A 54 -0.46 -7.67 5.22
N ILE A 55 -1.21 -8.18 4.24
CA ILE A 55 -1.30 -7.61 2.89
C ILE A 55 -2.63 -6.89 2.77
N TYR A 56 -2.57 -5.60 2.47
CA TYR A 56 -3.74 -4.74 2.31
C TYR A 56 -3.99 -4.41 0.84
N ALA A 57 -5.26 -4.44 0.46
CA ALA A 57 -5.72 -4.01 -0.85
C ALA A 57 -6.03 -2.51 -0.86
N SER A 58 -5.39 -1.79 -1.77
CA SER A 58 -5.58 -0.34 -1.96
C SER A 58 -5.76 -0.03 -3.45
N HIS A 59 -5.99 1.24 -3.75
CA HIS A 59 -6.21 1.76 -5.09
C HIS A 59 -5.67 3.18 -5.21
N ILE A 60 -5.10 3.50 -6.38
CA ILE A 60 -4.70 4.86 -6.74
C ILE A 60 -5.43 5.25 -8.01
N SER A 61 -6.07 6.42 -7.99
CA SER A 61 -6.74 7.02 -9.14
C SER A 61 -6.41 8.49 -9.25
N CYS A 62 -6.07 8.96 -10.44
CA CYS A 62 -5.76 10.37 -10.68
C CYS A 62 -6.46 10.86 -11.93
N ALA A 63 -6.92 12.11 -11.90
CA ALA A 63 -7.47 12.81 -13.04
C ALA A 63 -6.89 14.22 -13.11
N VAL A 64 -6.41 14.61 -14.29
CA VAL A 64 -6.07 15.99 -14.64
C VAL A 64 -7.06 16.45 -15.70
N THR A 65 -7.87 17.45 -15.35
CA THR A 65 -8.99 17.95 -16.15
C THR A 65 -8.99 19.48 -16.21
N GLY A 66 -9.54 20.08 -17.27
CA GLY A 66 -9.50 21.53 -17.46
C GLY A 66 -10.00 21.96 -18.82
N LEU A 67 -10.21 23.27 -18.97
CA LEU A 67 -10.63 23.88 -20.24
C LEU A 67 -9.43 24.07 -21.19
N ASP A 68 -8.30 24.50 -20.64
CA ASP A 68 -7.10 24.86 -21.39
C ASP A 68 -5.82 24.62 -20.56
N GLN A 69 -4.66 24.97 -21.13
CA GLN A 69 -3.35 24.76 -20.51
C GLN A 69 -3.06 25.65 -19.28
N TYR A 70 -3.88 26.67 -19.05
CA TYR A 70 -3.76 27.61 -17.92
C TYR A 70 -4.85 27.41 -16.87
N ARG A 71 -5.96 26.76 -17.23
CA ARG A 71 -7.14 26.52 -16.37
C ARG A 71 -7.44 25.03 -16.29
N TRP A 72 -6.79 24.37 -15.34
CA TRP A 72 -6.93 22.94 -15.10
C TRP A 72 -6.81 22.62 -13.61
N THR A 73 -7.20 21.40 -13.24
CA THR A 73 -7.21 20.88 -11.88
C THR A 73 -6.71 19.44 -11.90
N GLY A 74 -5.80 19.10 -10.98
CA GLY A 74 -5.40 17.74 -10.65
C GLY A 74 -6.21 17.23 -9.46
N ILE A 75 -6.69 15.99 -9.56
CA ILE A 75 -7.44 15.30 -8.51
C ILE A 75 -6.79 13.93 -8.34
N LEU A 76 -6.50 13.55 -7.09
CA LEU A 76 -5.93 12.25 -6.77
C LEU A 76 -6.71 11.61 -5.63
N PHE A 77 -7.03 10.33 -5.78
CA PHE A 77 -7.49 9.44 -4.75
C PHE A 77 -6.37 8.42 -4.50
N ALA A 78 -5.59 8.64 -3.45
CA ALA A 78 -4.60 7.71 -2.95
C ALA A 78 -5.05 7.28 -1.55
N GLU A 79 -5.32 5.99 -1.38
CA GLU A 79 -5.78 5.46 -0.11
C GLU A 79 -4.60 5.09 0.80
N ASP A 80 -4.68 5.49 2.07
CA ASP A 80 -3.66 5.31 3.11
C ASP A 80 -4.24 4.62 4.38
N TRP A 81 -5.46 4.08 4.32
CA TRP A 81 -6.18 3.49 5.47
C TRP A 81 -5.42 2.38 6.21
N PHE A 82 -4.43 1.78 5.55
CA PHE A 82 -3.56 0.73 6.07
C PHE A 82 -2.29 1.27 6.73
N GLU A 83 -2.00 2.57 6.66
CA GLU A 83 -0.83 3.16 7.30
C GLU A 83 -1.08 3.34 8.81
N THR A 84 0.00 3.21 9.57
CA THR A 84 0.00 3.37 11.02
C THR A 84 0.39 4.81 11.36
N PRO A 85 -0.45 5.55 12.11
CA PRO A 85 -0.07 6.86 12.62
C PRO A 85 1.17 6.72 13.51
N GLY A 86 2.12 7.63 13.37
CA GLY A 86 3.38 7.59 14.11
C GLY A 86 4.18 8.87 13.93
N ASP A 87 5.35 8.91 14.55
CA ASP A 87 6.21 10.10 14.57
C ASP A 87 6.77 10.46 13.17
N ASP A 88 6.86 9.49 12.26
CA ASP A 88 7.19 9.70 10.84
C ASP A 88 5.99 9.33 9.96
N PRO A 89 5.12 10.31 9.63
CA PRO A 89 3.89 10.06 8.89
C PRO A 89 4.19 9.66 7.43
N ALA A 90 3.41 8.71 6.91
CA ALA A 90 3.61 8.20 5.56
C ALA A 90 3.39 9.28 4.49
N PRO A 91 4.04 9.20 3.31
CA PRO A 91 4.08 10.31 2.35
C PRO A 91 2.76 10.81 1.77
N ASP A 92 1.69 10.00 1.85
CA ASP A 92 0.35 10.36 1.35
C ASP A 92 -0.62 10.81 2.46
N THR A 93 -0.18 10.82 3.71
CA THR A 93 -1.01 11.22 4.85
C THR A 93 -1.15 12.74 4.91
N ILE A 94 -2.29 13.21 5.43
CA ILE A 94 -2.53 14.63 5.69
C ILE A 94 -1.51 15.17 6.71
N GLU A 95 -1.18 14.37 7.73
CA GLU A 95 -0.21 14.69 8.76
C GLU A 95 1.17 15.03 8.16
N ARG A 96 1.61 14.27 7.16
CA ARG A 96 2.88 14.57 6.46
C ARG A 96 2.81 15.91 5.73
N TYR A 97 1.71 16.17 5.02
CA TYR A 97 1.52 17.43 4.30
C TYR A 97 1.51 18.64 5.23
N ASP A 98 0.79 18.54 6.36
CA ASP A 98 0.72 19.61 7.35
C ASP A 98 2.08 19.89 7.99
N ASN A 99 2.86 18.84 8.30
CA ASN A 99 4.22 18.98 8.81
C ASN A 99 5.14 19.70 7.80
N ASP A 100 5.15 19.24 6.54
CA ASP A 100 5.93 19.87 5.47
C ASP A 100 5.55 21.37 5.33
N LEU A 101 4.25 21.69 5.38
CA LEU A 101 3.77 23.07 5.30
C LEU A 101 4.22 23.92 6.50
N MET A 102 4.18 23.36 7.72
CA MET A 102 4.67 24.03 8.94
C MET A 102 6.17 24.30 8.89
N ASP A 103 6.94 23.42 8.25
CA ASP A 103 8.37 23.59 8.01
C ASP A 103 8.69 24.54 6.84
N GLY A 104 7.66 25.13 6.22
CA GLY A 104 7.80 26.07 5.10
C GLY A 104 8.04 25.40 3.75
N LEU A 105 7.82 24.08 3.65
CA LEU A 105 7.93 23.31 2.42
C LEU A 105 6.55 23.22 1.75
N ALA A 106 6.33 24.03 0.73
CA ALA A 106 5.12 23.96 -0.09
C ALA A 106 5.23 22.82 -1.11
N CYS A 107 5.03 21.58 -0.67
CA CYS A 107 5.07 20.41 -1.52
C CYS A 107 3.75 20.17 -2.27
N ASP A 108 3.83 19.64 -3.50
CA ASP A 108 2.67 19.19 -4.25
C ASP A 108 2.11 17.89 -3.64
N PRO A 109 0.86 17.89 -3.14
CA PRO A 109 0.27 16.71 -2.49
C PRO A 109 0.05 15.55 -3.47
N LEU A 110 -0.15 15.80 -4.77
CA LEU A 110 -0.29 14.73 -5.76
C LEU A 110 1.04 14.03 -6.02
N ALA A 111 2.15 14.69 -5.71
CA ALA A 111 3.52 14.26 -5.96
C ALA A 111 4.22 13.61 -4.77
N ARG A 112 3.49 13.23 -3.69
CA ARG A 112 4.06 12.57 -2.49
C ARG A 112 5.21 13.35 -1.85
N GLY A 113 5.12 14.69 -1.80
CA GLY A 113 6.19 15.50 -1.22
C GLY A 113 7.44 15.68 -2.10
N ARG A 114 7.46 15.10 -3.32
CA ARG A 114 8.69 15.06 -4.17
C ARG A 114 8.89 16.28 -5.05
N VAL A 115 7.92 17.18 -5.06
CA VAL A 115 7.83 18.28 -6.02
C VAL A 115 7.38 19.52 -5.29
N ASP A 116 8.09 20.62 -5.53
CA ASP A 116 7.69 21.94 -5.05
C ASP A 116 6.42 22.43 -5.78
N ALA A 117 5.35 22.67 -5.03
CA ALA A 117 4.08 23.17 -5.53
C ALA A 117 4.18 24.61 -6.06
N SER A 118 5.14 25.39 -5.55
CA SER A 118 5.34 26.79 -5.97
C SER A 118 5.97 26.93 -7.36
N ARG A 119 6.38 25.81 -7.98
CA ARG A 119 6.97 25.80 -9.31
C ARG A 119 6.02 26.45 -10.32
N SER A 120 6.51 27.45 -11.06
CA SER A 120 5.74 28.09 -12.13
C SER A 120 5.70 27.23 -13.40
N GLY A 121 4.69 27.42 -14.26
CA GLY A 121 4.70 26.87 -15.62
C GLY A 121 4.23 25.43 -15.75
N TRP A 122 3.31 24.99 -14.88
CA TRP A 122 2.70 23.68 -14.98
C TRP A 122 1.82 23.54 -16.23
N TYR A 123 2.27 22.73 -17.19
CA TYR A 123 1.43 22.30 -18.30
C TYR A 123 0.69 21.01 -17.91
N PRO A 124 -0.62 20.88 -18.16
CA PRO A 124 -1.42 19.77 -17.64
C PRO A 124 -0.92 18.40 -18.11
N ARG A 125 -0.38 18.31 -19.34
CA ARG A 125 0.16 17.04 -19.87
C ARG A 125 1.45 16.62 -19.18
N SER A 126 2.40 17.54 -19.02
CA SER A 126 3.66 17.21 -18.33
C SER A 126 3.42 16.98 -16.85
N TYR A 127 2.54 17.76 -16.22
CA TYR A 127 2.08 17.52 -14.86
C TYR A 127 1.51 16.11 -14.69
N PHE A 128 0.55 15.72 -15.55
CA PHE A 128 -0.04 14.38 -15.53
C PHE A 128 1.01 13.27 -15.64
N LEU A 129 1.97 13.41 -16.57
CA LEU A 129 3.03 12.42 -16.74
C LEU A 129 3.95 12.34 -15.52
N SER A 130 4.31 13.48 -14.91
CA SER A 130 5.10 13.50 -13.67
C SER A 130 4.37 12.83 -12.52
N ILE A 131 3.08 13.10 -12.33
CA ILE A 131 2.29 12.43 -11.29
C ILE A 131 2.16 10.93 -11.59
N LEU A 132 1.91 10.55 -12.84
CA LEU A 132 1.84 9.14 -13.24
C LEU A 132 3.15 8.40 -12.95
N GLU A 133 4.30 8.98 -13.29
CA GLU A 133 5.61 8.41 -13.01
C GLU A 133 5.82 8.19 -11.50
N ILE A 134 5.54 9.22 -10.68
CA ILE A 134 5.67 9.13 -9.22
C ILE A 134 4.80 8.01 -8.66
N ARG A 135 3.56 7.89 -9.13
CA ARG A 135 2.59 6.89 -8.64
C ARG A 135 2.90 5.49 -9.17
N LEU A 136 3.45 5.35 -10.37
CA LEU A 136 3.95 4.07 -10.88
C LEU A 136 5.17 3.60 -10.11
N LEU A 137 6.10 4.51 -9.76
CA LEU A 137 7.25 4.18 -8.92
C LEU A 137 6.80 3.73 -7.53
N GLN A 138 5.81 4.41 -6.92
CA GLN A 138 5.20 3.96 -5.67
C GLN A 138 4.68 2.51 -5.80
N ALA A 139 3.90 2.22 -6.84
CA ALA A 139 3.33 0.88 -7.04
C ALA A 139 4.42 -0.18 -7.27
N HIS A 140 5.45 0.17 -8.03
CA HIS A 140 6.60 -0.67 -8.29
C HIS A 140 7.37 -0.99 -7.00
N ASP A 141 7.63 0.01 -6.16
CA ASP A 141 8.39 -0.16 -4.91
C ASP A 141 7.64 -1.02 -3.90
N GLU A 142 6.33 -0.83 -3.75
CA GLU A 142 5.47 -1.69 -2.92
C GLU A 142 5.44 -3.13 -3.44
N TRP A 143 5.43 -3.31 -4.77
CA TRP A 143 5.48 -4.64 -5.38
C TRP A 143 6.82 -5.34 -5.14
N LEU A 144 7.93 -4.63 -5.30
CA LEU A 144 9.27 -5.17 -5.01
C LEU A 144 9.41 -5.52 -3.52
N ALA A 145 8.92 -4.67 -2.62
CA ALA A 145 8.94 -4.94 -1.19
C ALA A 145 8.14 -6.20 -0.83
N LEU A 146 6.97 -6.37 -1.43
CA LEU A 146 6.13 -7.56 -1.25
C LEU A 146 6.84 -8.83 -1.77
N LEU A 147 7.38 -8.79 -2.98
CA LEU A 147 8.13 -9.91 -3.56
C LEU A 147 9.34 -10.29 -2.70
N PHE A 148 10.12 -9.29 -2.26
CA PHE A 148 11.28 -9.51 -1.41
C PHE A 148 10.92 -10.20 -0.09
N ARG A 149 9.82 -9.76 0.55
CA ARG A 149 9.30 -10.40 1.78
C ARG A 149 8.88 -11.84 1.53
N LEU A 150 8.10 -12.09 0.47
CA LEU A 150 7.67 -13.44 0.10
C LEU A 150 8.86 -14.36 -0.20
N GLU A 151 9.80 -13.91 -1.02
CA GLU A 151 10.97 -14.70 -1.39
C GLU A 151 11.83 -15.05 -0.18
N THR A 152 12.05 -14.08 0.73
CA THR A 152 12.80 -14.30 1.96
C THR A 152 12.16 -15.40 2.80
N LYS A 153 10.84 -15.35 2.96
CA LYS A 153 10.10 -16.36 3.75
C LYS A 153 10.12 -17.74 3.08
N ILE A 154 9.91 -17.81 1.76
CA ILE A 154 9.93 -19.08 1.01
C ILE A 154 11.33 -19.70 1.00
N LYS A 155 12.38 -18.91 0.77
CA LYS A 155 13.77 -19.39 0.78
C LYS A 155 14.20 -19.89 2.17
N GLY A 156 13.66 -19.30 3.24
CA GLY A 156 13.80 -19.82 4.60
C GLY A 156 13.25 -21.25 4.73
N ALA A 157 12.07 -21.50 4.16
CA ALA A 157 11.35 -22.76 4.27
C ALA A 157 12.07 -23.92 3.58
N VAL A 158 12.68 -23.63 2.44
CA VAL A 158 13.43 -24.62 1.66
C VAL A 158 14.73 -25.02 2.35
N ARG A 159 15.29 -24.15 3.20
CA ARG A 159 16.56 -24.40 3.91
C ARG A 159 16.40 -25.22 5.19
N THR A 160 15.20 -25.29 5.75
CA THR A 160 14.89 -26.18 6.88
C THR A 160 14.58 -27.59 6.38
N PRO A 161 15.42 -28.61 6.67
CA PRO A 161 15.02 -30.00 6.48
C PRO A 161 13.86 -30.29 7.44
N GLY A 162 12.69 -30.65 6.91
CA GLY A 162 11.55 -30.98 7.76
C GLY A 162 11.89 -32.11 8.76
N PRO A 163 11.38 -32.07 10.00
CA PRO A 163 11.44 -33.25 10.87
C PRO A 163 10.68 -34.42 10.23
N PRO A 164 11.07 -35.68 10.47
CA PRO A 164 10.41 -36.83 9.88
C PRO A 164 8.92 -36.82 10.22
N SER A 165 8.11 -37.01 9.18
CA SER A 165 6.65 -37.01 9.20
C SER A 165 6.10 -37.86 10.34
N ARG A 166 5.48 -37.21 11.34
CA ARG A 166 4.47 -37.88 12.15
C ARG A 166 3.18 -37.90 11.35
N ASN A 167 2.77 -39.10 10.95
CA ASN A 167 1.43 -39.39 10.45
C ASN A 167 0.38 -38.66 11.28
N VAL A 168 -0.29 -37.68 10.69
CA VAL A 168 -1.60 -37.22 11.14
C VAL A 168 -2.53 -37.37 9.95
N ALA A 169 -3.15 -38.54 9.87
CA ALA A 169 -4.40 -38.69 9.17
C ALA A 169 -5.43 -37.77 9.85
N ASN A 170 -5.96 -36.78 9.12
CA ASN A 170 -7.40 -36.58 8.94
C ASN A 170 -7.76 -35.15 8.51
N CYS A 171 -8.73 -35.15 7.58
CA CYS A 171 -9.77 -34.14 7.40
C CYS A 171 -9.36 -32.78 6.84
N LEU A 172 -9.69 -32.56 5.56
CA LEU A 172 -10.51 -31.42 5.13
C LEU A 172 -10.99 -31.68 3.70
N THR A 173 -12.20 -32.22 3.60
CA THR A 173 -12.99 -32.25 2.37
C THR A 173 -13.43 -30.82 2.07
N ILE A 174 -12.93 -30.22 0.98
CA ILE A 174 -13.47 -28.97 0.45
C ILE A 174 -14.62 -29.36 -0.49
N SER A 175 -15.85 -29.13 -0.05
CA SER A 175 -17.01 -29.12 -0.91
C SER A 175 -17.02 -27.80 -1.69
N LEU A 176 -16.89 -27.88 -3.02
CA LEU A 176 -17.15 -26.78 -3.93
C LEU A 176 -18.65 -26.72 -4.19
N SER A 177 -19.23 -25.55 -3.93
CA SER A 177 -20.52 -25.10 -4.48
C SER A 177 -20.27 -24.30 -5.76
#